data_AF-A0A3M2GJ47-F1
#
_entry.id   AF-A0A3M2GJ47-F1
#
_cell.length_a   1.000
_cell.length_b   1.000
_cell.length_c   1.000
_cell.angle_alpha   90.00
_cell.angle_beta   90.00
_cell.angle_gamma   90.00
#
_symmetry.space_group_name_H-M   'P 1'
#
loop_
_entity.id
_entity.type
_entity.pdbx_description
1 polymer ?
#
loop_
_entity_poly.entity_id
_entity_poly.type
_entity_poly.pdbx_seq_one_letter_code
_entity_poly.pdbx_strand_id
1 'polypeptide(L)'
;MRIDRRAVHLLAAWTVLVWATRLRNVLDDPTLDAGATAWRVAWIVVFVALALLSLVAVRRRSATAPVLLRAFGVWSVAFWGVRSVQIAGADHTAAFVAVHLVLALVSIALAVWAWPRRDRRALAV
;
A
#
# COMPACT_ATOMS: atom_id res chain seq x y z
N MET A 1 16.17 7.10 13.80
CA MET A 1 14.86 6.45 13.58
C MET A 1 15.12 5.01 13.19
N ARG A 2 14.46 4.06 13.82
CA ARG A 2 14.53 2.65 13.45
C ARG A 2 13.52 2.32 12.37
N ILE A 3 13.99 1.72 11.29
CA ILE A 3 13.19 1.18 10.19
C ILE A 3 13.46 -0.32 10.13
N ASP A 4 12.41 -1.13 10.18
CA ASP A 4 12.51 -2.57 9.96
C ASP A 4 12.62 -2.85 8.47
N ARG A 5 13.82 -3.23 8.00
CA ARG A 5 14.04 -3.48 6.58
C ARG A 5 13.24 -4.67 6.07
N ARG A 6 13.01 -5.70 6.87
CA ARG A 6 12.25 -6.89 6.45
C ARG A 6 10.80 -6.49 6.17
N ALA A 7 10.20 -5.72 7.07
CA ALA A 7 8.86 -5.17 6.89
C ALA A 7 8.73 -4.36 5.59
N VAL A 8 9.71 -3.51 5.27
CA VAL A 8 9.70 -2.70 4.03
C VAL A 8 9.78 -3.58 2.78
N HIS A 9 10.61 -4.62 2.78
CA HIS A 9 10.70 -5.55 1.65
C HIS A 9 9.40 -6.32 1.44
N LEU A 10 8.82 -6.83 2.53
CA LEU A 10 7.54 -7.54 2.50
C LEU A 10 6.41 -6.63 2.03
N LEU A 11 6.32 -5.40 2.57
CA LEU A 11 5.34 -4.42 2.14
C LEU A 11 5.48 -4.09 0.65
N ALA A 12 6.71 -3.87 0.16
CA ALA A 12 6.93 -3.57 -1.25
C ALA A 12 6.55 -4.74 -2.17
N ALA A 13 6.98 -5.96 -1.83
CA ALA A 13 6.63 -7.17 -2.59
C ALA A 13 5.12 -7.43 -2.60
N TRP A 14 4.48 -7.33 -1.43
CA TRP A 14 3.03 -7.46 -1.28
C TRP A 14 2.27 -6.42 -2.10
N THR A 15 2.71 -5.17 -2.07
CA THR A 15 2.10 -4.08 -2.85
C THR A 15 2.19 -4.39 -4.34
N VAL A 16 3.36 -4.76 -4.85
CA VAL A 16 3.49 -5.12 -6.27
C VAL A 16 2.59 -6.29 -6.65
N LEU A 17 2.50 -7.33 -5.82
CA LEU A 17 1.61 -8.48 -6.06
C LEU A 17 0.14 -8.07 -6.20
N VAL A 18 -0.39 -7.34 -5.21
CA VAL A 18 -1.80 -6.92 -5.19
C VAL A 18 -2.12 -6.02 -6.38
N TRP A 19 -1.24 -5.05 -6.64
CA TRP A 19 -1.51 -4.03 -7.65
C TRP A 19 -1.20 -4.48 -9.08
N ALA A 20 -0.28 -5.43 -9.29
CA ALA A 20 -0.10 -6.08 -10.59
C ALA A 20 -1.32 -6.93 -10.97
N THR A 21 -1.88 -7.67 -10.00
CA THR A 21 -3.13 -8.43 -10.19
C THR A 21 -4.27 -7.47 -10.53
N ARG A 22 -4.36 -6.34 -9.81
CA ARG A 22 -5.37 -5.31 -10.10
C ARG A 22 -5.18 -4.67 -11.48
N LEU A 23 -3.95 -4.41 -11.89
CA LEU A 23 -3.65 -3.83 -13.20
C LEU A 23 -4.17 -4.74 -14.31
N ARG A 24 -3.84 -6.03 -14.24
CA ARG A 24 -4.34 -7.02 -15.19
C ARG A 24 -5.87 -6.99 -15.27
N ASN A 25 -6.54 -7.05 -14.12
CA ASN A 25 -8.00 -7.03 -14.06
C ASN A 25 -8.62 -5.75 -14.65
N VAL A 26 -7.94 -4.61 -14.55
CA VAL A 26 -8.42 -3.34 -15.12
C VAL A 26 -8.22 -3.31 -16.63
N LEU A 27 -7.09 -3.83 -17.12
CA LEU A 27 -6.80 -3.87 -18.56
C LEU A 27 -7.63 -4.92 -19.30
N ASP A 28 -8.02 -5.99 -18.62
CA ASP A 28 -8.83 -7.07 -19.18
C ASP A 28 -10.35 -6.79 -19.09
N ASP A 29 -10.77 -5.64 -18.56
CA ASP A 29 -12.19 -5.28 -18.37
C ASP A 29 -12.73 -4.48 -19.56
N PRO A 30 -13.53 -5.09 -20.47
CA PRO A 30 -14.04 -4.42 -21.67
C PRO A 30 -15.16 -3.43 -21.36
N THR A 31 -15.66 -3.38 -20.12
CA THR A 31 -16.76 -2.49 -19.72
C THR A 31 -16.28 -1.10 -19.32
N LEU A 32 -14.97 -0.91 -19.16
CA LEU A 32 -14.37 0.37 -18.77
C LEU A 32 -14.06 1.21 -20.01
N ASP A 33 -14.51 2.46 -19.99
CA ASP A 33 -13.99 3.45 -20.93
C ASP A 33 -12.53 3.84 -20.58
N ALA A 34 -11.91 4.62 -21.48
CA ALA A 34 -10.52 5.05 -21.33
C ALA A 34 -10.29 5.90 -20.06
N GLY A 35 -11.24 6.75 -19.69
CA GLY A 35 -11.12 7.62 -18.52
C GLY A 35 -11.23 6.83 -17.21
N ALA A 36 -12.20 5.92 -17.13
CA ALA A 36 -12.41 5.00 -16.03
C ALA A 36 -11.19 4.08 -15.82
N THR A 37 -10.61 3.60 -16.92
CA THR A 37 -9.36 2.82 -16.92
C THR A 37 -8.20 3.67 -16.41
N ALA A 38 -7.98 4.86 -16.98
CA ALA A 38 -6.89 5.75 -16.59
C ALA A 38 -6.95 6.12 -15.11
N TRP A 39 -8.14 6.42 -14.58
CA TRP A 39 -8.34 6.72 -13.16
C TRP A 39 -7.93 5.56 -12.24
N ARG A 40 -8.28 4.32 -12.61
CA ARG A 40 -7.89 3.12 -11.84
C ARG A 40 -6.40 2.87 -11.92
N VAL A 41 -5.79 3.06 -13.09
CA VAL A 41 -4.35 2.92 -13.30
C VAL A 41 -3.57 3.99 -12.53
N ALA A 42 -4.08 5.22 -12.41
CA ALA A 42 -3.44 6.26 -11.62
C ALA A 42 -3.21 5.82 -10.16
N TRP A 43 -4.20 5.19 -9.54
CA TRP A 43 -4.03 4.66 -8.18
C TRP A 43 -2.98 3.56 -8.08
N ILE A 44 -2.97 2.63 -9.05
CA ILE A 44 -1.96 1.57 -9.16
C ILE A 44 -0.55 2.19 -9.19
N VAL A 45 -0.35 3.19 -10.04
CA VAL A 45 0.93 3.89 -10.21
C VAL A 45 1.36 4.55 -8.90
N VAL A 46 0.47 5.24 -8.20
CA VAL A 46 0.80 5.88 -6.90
C VAL A 46 1.28 4.84 -5.88
N PHE A 47 0.57 3.72 -5.73
CA PHE A 47 0.95 2.66 -4.80
C PHE A 47 2.31 2.04 -5.15
N VAL A 48 2.51 1.68 -6.41
CA VAL A 48 3.77 1.06 -6.85
C VAL A 48 4.93 2.05 -6.74
N ALA A 49 4.74 3.31 -7.10
CA ALA A 49 5.75 4.35 -6.96
C ALA A 49 6.16 4.54 -5.49
N LEU A 50 5.20 4.70 -4.57
CA LEU A 50 5.50 4.85 -3.14
C LEU A 50 6.23 3.62 -2.56
N ALA A 51 5.85 2.41 -2.98
CA ALA A 51 6.53 1.17 -2.57
C ALA A 51 7.98 1.13 -3.05
N LEU A 52 8.22 1.39 -4.34
CA LEU A 52 9.56 1.35 -4.94
C LEU A 52 10.45 2.47 -4.40
N LEU A 53 9.94 3.69 -4.29
CA LEU A 53 10.67 4.83 -3.75
C LEU A 53 11.05 4.59 -2.28
N SER A 54 10.13 4.08 -1.46
CA SER A 54 10.42 3.72 -0.06
C SER A 54 11.48 2.64 0.04
N LEU A 55 11.38 1.59 -0.79
CA LEU A 55 12.34 0.50 -0.83
C LEU A 55 13.75 0.98 -1.23
N VAL A 56 13.84 1.79 -2.30
CA VAL A 56 15.09 2.37 -2.77
C VAL A 56 15.69 3.30 -1.71
N ALA A 57 14.89 4.18 -1.11
CA ALA A 57 15.34 5.10 -0.07
C ALA A 57 15.92 4.35 1.14
N VAL A 58 15.28 3.25 1.58
CA VAL A 58 15.77 2.40 2.67
C VAL A 58 17.07 1.68 2.28
N ARG A 59 17.16 1.13 1.07
CA ARG A 59 18.38 0.45 0.57
C ARG A 59 19.57 1.39 0.46
N ARG A 60 19.32 2.62 -0.01
CA ARG A 60 20.34 3.68 -0.14
C ARG A 60 20.62 4.42 1.17
N ARG A 61 19.96 4.06 2.27
CA ARG A 61 20.05 4.74 3.58
C ARG A 61 19.79 6.25 3.48
N SER A 62 18.87 6.64 2.60
CA SER A 62 18.50 8.02 2.37
C SER A 62 17.82 8.65 3.59
N ALA A 63 18.11 9.93 3.84
CA ALA A 63 17.42 10.74 4.84
C ALA A 63 15.90 10.89 4.55
N THR A 64 15.48 10.69 3.30
CA THR A 64 14.06 10.75 2.90
C THR A 64 13.28 9.47 3.22
N ALA A 65 13.94 8.37 3.58
CA ALA A 65 13.29 7.08 3.82
C ALA A 65 12.16 7.14 4.87
N PRO A 66 12.31 7.82 6.03
CA PRO A 66 11.22 7.93 6.99
C PRO A 66 10.02 8.71 6.47
N VAL A 67 10.23 9.74 5.64
CA VAL A 67 9.15 10.56 5.06
C VAL A 67 8.36 9.73 4.06
N LEU A 68 9.04 9.04 3.14
CA LEU A 68 8.41 8.19 2.13
C LEU A 68 7.61 7.04 2.77
N LEU A 69 8.16 6.38 3.79
CA LEU A 69 7.45 5.31 4.51
C LEU A 69 6.23 5.81 5.26
N ARG A 70 6.29 7.02 5.84
CA ARG A 70 5.12 7.62 6.50
C ARG A 70 4.05 7.99 5.48
N ALA A 71 4.42 8.65 4.39
CA ALA A 71 3.50 8.98 3.31
C ALA A 71 2.83 7.71 2.76
N PHE A 72 3.63 6.67 2.50
CA PHE A 72 3.12 5.39 2.01
C PHE A 72 2.21 4.69 3.02
N GLY A 73 2.57 4.71 4.31
CA GLY A 73 1.77 4.12 5.38
C GLY A 73 0.42 4.83 5.55
N VAL A 74 0.42 6.17 5.63
CA VAL A 74 -0.81 6.97 5.74
C VAL A 74 -1.69 6.76 4.50
N TRP A 75 -1.10 6.81 3.31
CA TRP A 75 -1.79 6.57 2.05
C TRP A 75 -2.47 5.19 2.04
N SER A 76 -1.72 4.14 2.42
CA SER A 76 -2.24 2.77 2.45
C SER A 76 -3.41 2.63 3.41
N VAL A 77 -3.29 3.17 4.63
CA VAL A 77 -4.36 3.10 5.63
C VAL A 77 -5.60 3.86 5.18
N ALA A 78 -5.45 5.09 4.68
CA ALA A 78 -6.58 5.91 4.24
C ALA A 78 -7.32 5.27 3.05
N PHE A 79 -6.57 4.87 2.03
CA PHE A 79 -7.13 4.26 0.83
C PHE A 79 -7.87 2.96 1.16
N TRP A 80 -7.23 2.05 1.90
CA TRP A 80 -7.86 0.79 2.26
C TRP A 80 -9.04 0.97 3.23
N GLY A 81 -8.99 1.95 4.13
CA GLY A 81 -10.11 2.29 5.00
C GLY A 81 -11.35 2.67 4.21
N VAL A 82 -11.22 3.66 3.30
CA VAL A 82 -12.33 4.09 2.43
C VAL A 82 -12.79 2.94 1.54
N ARG A 83 -11.85 2.22 0.91
CA ARG A 83 -12.18 1.18 -0.06
C ARG A 83 -12.87 -0.03 0.58
N SER A 84 -12.49 -0.38 1.81
CA SER A 84 -13.13 -1.47 2.56
C SER A 84 -14.60 -1.15 2.85
N VAL A 85 -14.92 0.08 3.27
CA VAL A 85 -16.30 0.52 3.51
C VAL A 85 -17.11 0.49 2.21
N GLN A 86 -16.56 1.00 1.12
CA GLN A 86 -17.23 0.99 -0.19
C GLN A 86 -17.54 -0.42 -0.69
N ILE A 87 -16.60 -1.36 -0.52
CA ILE A 87 -16.77 -2.76 -0.95
C ILE A 87 -17.78 -3.48 -0.07
N ALA A 88 -17.73 -3.29 1.24
CA ALA A 88 -18.64 -3.94 2.17
C ALA A 88 -20.08 -3.40 2.07
N GLY A 89 -20.25 -2.13 1.68
CA GLY A 89 -21.55 -1.50 1.49
C GLY A 89 -22.15 -1.64 0.08
N ALA A 90 -21.43 -2.25 -0.87
CA ALA A 90 -21.91 -2.49 -2.23
C ALA A 90 -22.50 -3.90 -2.37
N ASP A 91 -23.29 -4.13 -3.41
CA ASP A 91 -23.89 -5.44 -3.72
C ASP A 91 -22.84 -6.38 -4.33
N HIS A 92 -22.02 -6.96 -3.45
CA HIS A 92 -20.97 -7.92 -3.78
C HIS A 92 -21.19 -9.22 -3.03
N THR A 93 -20.72 -10.33 -3.60
CA THR A 93 -20.76 -11.62 -2.90
C THR A 93 -19.91 -11.57 -1.63
N ALA A 94 -20.32 -12.32 -0.59
CA ALA A 94 -19.60 -12.36 0.68
C ALA A 94 -18.12 -12.78 0.51
N ALA A 95 -17.83 -13.71 -0.41
CA ALA A 95 -16.47 -14.12 -0.72
C ALA A 95 -15.63 -12.98 -1.34
N PHE A 96 -16.22 -12.19 -2.24
CA PHE A 96 -15.55 -11.03 -2.82
C PHE A 96 -15.20 -9.99 -1.75
N VAL A 97 -16.14 -9.68 -0.85
CA VAL A 97 -15.92 -8.76 0.27
C VAL A 97 -14.81 -9.30 1.18
N ALA A 98 -14.89 -10.58 1.58
CA ALA A 98 -13.92 -11.20 2.47
C ALA A 98 -12.48 -11.12 1.94
N VAL A 99 -12.25 -11.47 0.67
CA VAL A 99 -10.92 -11.38 0.04
C VAL A 99 -10.37 -9.96 0.12
N HIS A 100 -11.18 -8.94 -0.22
CA HIS A 100 -10.72 -7.56 -0.20
C HIS A 100 -10.44 -7.04 1.20
N LEU A 101 -11.22 -7.45 2.20
CA LEU A 101 -10.95 -7.09 3.60
C LEU A 101 -9.65 -7.74 4.10
N VAL A 102 -9.35 -8.98 3.71
CA VAL A 102 -8.06 -9.61 4.03
C VAL A 102 -6.90 -8.87 3.35
N LEU A 103 -7.04 -8.50 2.07
CA LEU A 103 -6.03 -7.72 1.36
C LEU A 103 -5.78 -6.36 2.04
N ALA A 104 -6.86 -5.69 2.47
CA ALA A 104 -6.79 -4.44 3.22
C ALA A 104 -6.04 -4.62 4.54
N LEU A 105 -6.42 -5.62 5.32
CA LEU A 105 -5.84 -5.92 6.63
C LEU A 105 -4.34 -6.20 6.52
N VAL A 106 -3.92 -7.08 5.60
CA VAL A 106 -2.50 -7.41 5.40
C VAL A 106 -1.71 -6.18 4.96
N SER A 107 -2.26 -5.37 4.04
CA SER A 107 -1.62 -4.15 3.58
C SER A 107 -1.41 -3.15 4.72
N ILE A 108 -2.43 -2.94 5.55
CA ILE A 108 -2.36 -2.06 6.73
C ILE A 108 -1.38 -2.60 7.76
N ALA A 109 -1.42 -3.89 8.06
CA ALA A 109 -0.53 -4.52 9.02
C ALA A 109 0.95 -4.38 8.61
N LEU A 110 1.26 -4.63 7.34
CA LEU A 110 2.60 -4.44 6.78
C LEU A 110 3.03 -2.96 6.81
N ALA A 111 2.12 -2.03 6.50
CA ALA A 111 2.38 -0.60 6.58
C ALA A 111 2.70 -0.14 8.01
N VAL A 112 1.94 -0.61 9.00
CA VAL A 112 2.16 -0.32 10.43
C VAL A 112 3.46 -0.96 10.93
N TRP A 113 3.79 -2.16 10.48
CA TRP A 113 5.06 -2.80 10.84
C TRP A 113 6.26 -2.06 10.24
N ALA A 114 6.16 -1.63 8.98
CA ALA A 114 7.20 -0.84 8.31
C ALA A 114 7.30 0.61 8.84
N TRP A 115 6.39 1.04 9.71
CA TRP A 115 6.34 2.42 10.21
C TRP A 115 7.64 2.83 10.90
N PRO A 116 8.28 3.95 10.48
CA PRO A 116 9.50 4.44 11.10
C PRO A 116 9.29 4.82 12.57
N ARG A 117 10.05 4.19 13.48
CA ARG A 117 9.95 4.42 14.93
C ARG A 117 11.04 5.36 15.41
N ARG A 118 10.73 6.22 16.38
CA ARG A 118 11.74 7.01 17.10
C ARG A 118 12.61 6.06 17.93
N ASP A 119 13.90 6.31 17.95
CA ASP A 119 14.82 5.54 18.79
C ASP A 119 14.69 6.04 20.22
N ARG A 120 13.86 5.37 21.02
CA ARG A 120 13.62 5.72 22.44
C ARG A 120 14.88 5.66 23.30
N ARG A 121 15.95 5.00 22.84
CA ARG A 121 17.24 4.91 23.53
C ARG A 121 18.03 6.23 23.55
N ALA A 122 17.71 7.18 22.66
CA ALA A 122 18.42 8.46 22.58
C ALA A 122 17.87 9.56 23.51
N LEU A 123 16.78 9.29 24.24
CA LEU A 123 16.12 10.24 25.15
C LEU A 123 16.33 9.90 26.63
N ALA A 124 17.19 8.93 26.93
CA ALA A 124 17.47 8.45 28.29
C ALA A 124 18.90 8.82 28.75
N VAL A 125 19.50 9.85 28.15
CA VAL A 125 20.80 10.43 28.53
C VAL A 125 20.59 11.90 28.86
#